data_AF-A0A8T5W2Y4-F1
#
_entry.id   AF-A0A8T5W2Y4-F1
#
_cell.length_a   1.000
_cell.length_b   1.000
_cell.length_c   1.000
_cell.angle_alpha   90.00
_cell.angle_beta   90.00
_cell.angle_gamma   90.00
#
_symmetry.space_group_name_H-M   'P 1'
#
loop_
_entity.id
_entity.type
_entity.pdbx_description
1 polymer ?
#
loop_
_entity_poly.entity_id
_entity_poly.type
_entity_poly.pdbx_seq_one_letter_code
_entity_poly.pdbx_strand_id
1 'polypeptide(L)'
;MTDEEKITKRAAVVSLGTMTSRILGLARLMAIATMLTSGMRDIFFFAFTIPNLFRRLLGEGALSAAFIPVFNDYLAKKKKEEAFRVANTTFHLLFLILVLLTIIGILIAPLIVHPTGFNAEGKILTLGLLRAMLPFMIFICLAALMMGILNSFGNFAVPAFAPPL
;
A
#
# COMPACT_ATOMS: atom_id res chain seq x y z
N MET A 1 4.28 -4.23 -35.52
CA MET A 1 4.14 -4.69 -34.12
C MET A 1 2.66 -4.90 -33.86
N THR A 2 2.26 -6.17 -33.79
CA THR A 2 0.90 -6.60 -33.50
C THR A 2 0.57 -6.33 -32.02
N ASP A 3 -0.70 -6.14 -31.71
CA ASP A 3 -1.14 -5.81 -30.34
C ASP A 3 -0.76 -6.88 -29.31
N GLU A 4 -0.58 -8.14 -29.73
CA GLU A 4 -0.10 -9.26 -28.91
C GLU A 4 1.33 -9.08 -28.39
N GLU A 5 2.25 -8.51 -29.18
CA GLU A 5 3.64 -8.27 -28.76
C GLU A 5 3.71 -7.18 -27.68
N LYS A 6 2.84 -6.15 -27.78
CA LYS A 6 2.76 -5.07 -26.79
C LYS A 6 2.19 -5.58 -25.47
N ILE A 7 1.17 -6.43 -25.50
CA ILE A 7 0.56 -7.02 -24.29
C ILE A 7 1.56 -7.92 -23.57
N THR A 8 2.26 -8.79 -24.31
CA THR A 8 3.24 -9.72 -23.73
C THR A 8 4.40 -8.98 -23.07
N LYS A 9 4.91 -7.92 -23.70
CA LYS A 9 6.00 -7.10 -23.15
C LYS A 9 5.57 -6.33 -21.89
N ARG A 10 4.33 -5.84 -21.85
CA ARG A 10 3.75 -5.15 -20.68
C ARG A 10 3.51 -6.12 -19.53
N ALA A 11 2.98 -7.31 -19.81
CA ALA A 11 2.79 -8.38 -18.83
C ALA A 11 4.14 -8.85 -18.25
N ALA A 12 5.18 -8.97 -19.07
CA ALA A 12 6.52 -9.34 -18.62
C ALA A 12 7.13 -8.30 -17.66
N VAL A 13 7.00 -7.01 -17.97
CA VAL A 13 7.51 -5.92 -17.10
C VAL A 13 6.78 -5.88 -15.76
N VAL A 14 5.45 -6.01 -15.77
CA VAL A 14 4.65 -6.05 -14.52
C VAL A 14 4.99 -7.28 -13.69
N SER A 15 5.17 -8.44 -14.34
CA SER A 15 5.53 -9.69 -13.67
C SER A 15 6.92 -9.63 -13.04
N LEU A 16 7.90 -9.05 -13.76
CA LEU A 16 9.26 -8.85 -13.25
C LEU A 16 9.32 -7.84 -12.09
N GLY A 17 8.58 -6.73 -12.19
CA GLY A 17 8.44 -5.76 -11.10
C GLY A 17 7.81 -6.38 -9.85
N THR A 18 6.79 -7.22 -10.04
CA THR A 18 6.12 -7.96 -8.96
C THR A 18 7.06 -9.00 -8.33
N MET A 19 7.78 -9.78 -9.14
CA MET A 19 8.73 -10.78 -8.63
C MET A 19 9.88 -10.13 -7.86
N THR A 20 10.45 -9.04 -8.38
CA THR A 20 11.52 -8.31 -7.69
C THR A 20 11.04 -7.76 -6.36
N SER A 21 9.83 -7.18 -6.32
CA SER A 21 9.22 -6.69 -5.08
C SER A 21 8.96 -7.83 -4.08
N ARG A 22 8.52 -9.00 -4.55
CA ARG A 22 8.35 -10.18 -3.69
C ARG A 22 9.68 -10.71 -3.16
N ILE A 23 10.73 -10.73 -3.97
CA ILE A 23 12.06 -11.17 -3.55
C ILE A 23 12.66 -10.20 -2.52
N LEU A 24 12.53 -8.89 -2.73
CA LEU A 24 12.96 -7.88 -1.76
C LEU A 24 12.13 -7.93 -0.47
N GLY A 25 10.82 -8.16 -0.57
CA GLY A 25 9.94 -8.38 0.58
C GLY A 25 10.32 -9.64 1.36
N LEU A 26 10.68 -10.73 0.68
CA LEU A 26 11.18 -11.96 1.29
C LEU A 26 12.56 -11.75 1.93
N ALA A 27 13.46 -11.01 1.29
CA ALA A 27 14.76 -10.66 1.85
C ALA A 27 14.61 -9.81 3.11
N ARG A 28 13.67 -8.84 3.13
CA ARG A 28 13.30 -8.07 4.33
C ARG A 28 12.80 -8.99 5.44
N LEU A 29 11.90 -9.92 5.12
CA LEU A 29 11.36 -10.89 6.10
C LEU A 29 12.47 -11.81 6.64
N MET A 30 13.38 -12.28 5.79
CA MET A 30 14.53 -13.09 6.19
C MET A 30 15.52 -12.31 7.06
N ALA A 31 15.83 -11.06 6.72
CA ALA A 31 16.67 -10.20 7.53
C ALA A 31 16.05 -9.92 8.91
N ILE A 32 14.74 -9.65 8.95
CA ILE A 32 14.01 -9.52 10.22
C ILE A 32 14.03 -10.85 10.99
N ALA A 33 13.91 -11.99 10.29
CA ALA A 33 13.91 -13.31 10.90
C ALA A 33 15.26 -13.72 11.51
N THR A 34 16.37 -13.23 10.96
CA THR A 34 17.74 -13.55 11.41
C THR A 34 18.31 -12.53 12.39
N MET A 35 17.90 -11.26 12.31
CA MET A 35 18.40 -10.19 13.17
C MET A 35 17.60 -10.01 14.47
N LEU A 36 16.33 -10.45 14.52
CA LEU A 36 15.47 -10.29 15.71
C LEU A 36 15.31 -11.62 16.46
N THR A 37 15.36 -11.56 17.79
CA THR A 37 14.98 -12.67 18.66
C THR A 37 13.50 -13.04 18.50
N SER A 38 13.07 -14.23 18.91
CA SER A 38 11.67 -14.70 18.78
C SER A 38 10.64 -13.68 19.25
N GLY A 39 10.84 -13.07 20.42
CA GLY A 39 9.93 -12.05 20.95
C GLY A 39 9.88 -10.74 20.15
N MET A 40 11.02 -10.29 19.59
CA MET A 40 11.06 -9.07 18.77
C MET A 40 10.37 -9.25 17.40
N ARG A 41 10.39 -10.47 16.85
CA ARG A 41 9.68 -10.79 15.59
C ARG A 41 8.17 -10.68 15.75
N ASP A 42 7.62 -11.23 16.83
CA ASP A 42 6.17 -11.18 17.10
C ASP A 42 5.67 -9.74 17.27
N ILE A 43 6.46 -8.91 17.96
CA ILE A 43 6.22 -7.48 18.13
C ILE A 43 6.20 -6.76 16.78
N PHE A 44 7.18 -7.05 15.91
CA PHE A 44 7.27 -6.45 14.58
C PHE A 44 6.07 -6.83 13.70
N PHE A 45 5.74 -8.12 13.62
CA PHE A 45 4.62 -8.59 12.81
C PHE A 45 3.29 -8.02 13.30
N PHE A 46 3.10 -7.93 14.62
CA PHE A 46 1.92 -7.31 15.20
C PHE A 46 1.80 -5.83 14.78
N ALA A 47 2.86 -5.04 14.96
CA ALA A 47 2.89 -3.63 14.59
C ALA A 47 2.68 -3.40 13.08
N PHE A 48 3.23 -4.28 12.24
CA PHE A 48 3.13 -4.18 10.78
C PHE A 48 1.75 -4.60 10.24
N THR A 49 1.00 -5.42 10.97
CA THR A 49 -0.26 -5.99 10.49
C THR A 49 -1.31 -4.90 10.19
N ILE A 50 -1.44 -3.90 11.06
CA ILE A 50 -2.45 -2.85 10.91
C ILE A 50 -2.21 -2.00 9.65
N PRO A 51 -1.04 -1.36 9.46
CA PRO A 51 -0.76 -0.62 8.22
C PRO A 51 -0.86 -1.50 6.97
N ASN A 52 -0.41 -2.75 7.05
CA ASN A 52 -0.46 -3.68 5.92
C ASN A 52 -1.89 -4.10 5.56
N LEU A 53 -2.80 -4.20 6.53
CA LEU A 53 -4.22 -4.47 6.27
C LEU A 53 -4.83 -3.34 5.43
N PHE A 54 -4.62 -2.09 5.82
CA PHE A 54 -5.12 -0.94 5.05
C PHE A 54 -4.49 -0.88 3.65
N ARG A 55 -3.20 -1.17 3.52
CA ARG A 55 -2.54 -1.30 2.22
C ARG A 55 -3.22 -2.34 1.34
N ARG A 56 -3.58 -3.50 1.89
CA ARG A 56 -4.29 -4.55 1.14
C ARG A 56 -5.72 -4.14 0.77
N LEU A 57 -6.44 -3.52 1.71
CA LEU A 57 -7.83 -3.08 1.49
C LEU A 57 -7.94 -1.94 0.48
N LEU A 58 -7.09 -0.92 0.61
CA LEU A 58 -7.17 0.32 -0.16
C LEU A 58 -6.25 0.31 -1.37
N GLY A 59 -5.11 -0.37 -1.31
CA GLY A 59 -4.16 -0.41 -2.43
C GLY A 59 -4.43 -1.56 -3.41
N GLU A 60 -4.58 -2.77 -2.89
CA GLU A 60 -4.68 -3.99 -3.71
C GLU A 60 -6.13 -4.40 -4.03
N GLY A 61 -7.13 -3.93 -3.27
CA GLY A 61 -8.48 -4.48 -3.29
C GLY A 61 -9.59 -3.49 -3.65
N ALA A 62 -10.23 -2.94 -2.62
CA ALA A 62 -11.56 -2.34 -2.71
C ALA A 62 -11.56 -0.98 -3.43
N LEU A 63 -10.61 -0.10 -3.11
CA LEU A 63 -10.56 1.22 -3.72
C LEU A 63 -10.24 1.11 -5.21
N SER A 64 -9.24 0.30 -5.58
CA SER A 64 -8.88 0.05 -6.97
C SER A 64 -10.05 -0.55 -7.76
N ALA A 65 -10.77 -1.53 -7.19
CA ALA A 65 -11.94 -2.13 -7.84
C ALA A 65 -13.10 -1.14 -8.03
N ALA A 66 -13.31 -0.19 -7.12
CA ALA A 66 -14.37 0.80 -7.23
C ALA A 66 -13.99 2.02 -8.10
N PHE A 67 -12.75 2.49 -7.99
CA PHE A 67 -12.27 3.71 -8.65
C PHE A 67 -11.90 3.50 -10.11
N ILE A 68 -11.19 2.41 -10.45
CA ILE A 68 -10.65 2.18 -11.80
C ILE A 68 -11.75 2.14 -12.87
N PRO A 69 -12.90 1.43 -12.69
CA PRO A 69 -13.95 1.41 -13.69
C PRO A 69 -14.55 2.79 -13.96
N VAL A 70 -14.78 3.57 -12.90
CA VAL A 70 -15.32 4.94 -13.01
C VAL A 70 -14.32 5.81 -13.76
N PHE A 71 -13.05 5.79 -13.37
CA PHE A 71 -12.01 6.57 -14.03
C PHE A 71 -11.88 6.21 -15.52
N ASN A 72 -11.95 4.92 -15.87
CA ASN A 72 -11.89 4.44 -17.25
C ASN A 72 -13.11 4.85 -18.08
N ASP A 73 -14.32 4.87 -17.51
CA ASP A 73 -15.53 5.34 -18.21
C ASP A 73 -15.42 6.82 -18.60
N TYR A 74 -14.95 7.67 -17.69
CA TYR A 74 -14.70 9.09 -17.99
C TYR A 74 -13.60 9.27 -19.05
N LEU A 75 -12.55 8.46 -19.00
CA LEU A 75 -11.45 8.51 -19.96
C LEU A 75 -11.91 8.07 -21.37
N ALA A 76 -12.73 7.01 -21.46
CA ALA A 76 -13.28 6.49 -22.71
C ALA A 76 -14.22 7.49 -23.41
N LYS A 77 -14.97 8.28 -22.63
CA LYS A 77 -15.85 9.36 -23.14
C LYS A 77 -15.09 10.61 -23.60
N LYS A 78 -13.76 10.54 -23.76
CA LYS A 78 -12.85 11.66 -24.12
C LYS A 78 -12.92 12.86 -23.16
N LYS A 79 -13.47 12.70 -21.96
CA LYS A 79 -13.53 13.75 -20.94
C LYS A 79 -12.31 13.69 -20.02
N LYS A 80 -11.11 13.92 -20.59
CA LYS A 80 -9.86 13.83 -19.84
C LYS A 80 -9.84 14.73 -18.60
N GLU A 81 -10.32 15.96 -18.73
CA GLU A 81 -10.40 16.91 -17.61
C GLU A 81 -11.29 16.41 -16.46
N GLU A 82 -12.44 15.80 -16.79
CA GLU A 82 -13.33 15.24 -15.76
C GLU A 82 -12.73 13.98 -15.12
N ALA A 83 -12.05 13.13 -15.89
CA ALA A 83 -11.32 11.98 -15.35
C ALA A 83 -10.24 12.44 -14.34
N PHE A 84 -9.44 13.45 -14.69
CA PHE A 84 -8.45 14.03 -13.78
C PHE A 84 -9.08 14.69 -12.56
N ARG A 85 -10.24 15.33 -12.71
CA ARG A 85 -11.00 15.88 -11.57
C ARG A 85 -11.41 14.77 -10.61
N VAL A 86 -11.96 13.65 -11.11
CA VAL A 86 -12.33 12.49 -10.28
C VAL A 86 -11.12 11.88 -9.57
N ALA A 87 -10.00 11.73 -10.27
CA ALA A 87 -8.75 11.27 -9.67
C ALA A 87 -8.26 12.20 -8.55
N ASN A 88 -8.27 13.51 -8.81
CA ASN A 88 -7.83 14.51 -7.84
C ASN A 88 -8.73 14.54 -6.61
N THR A 89 -10.05 14.53 -6.79
CA THR A 89 -11.01 14.46 -5.68
C THR A 89 -10.83 13.17 -4.87
N THR A 90 -10.65 12.02 -5.53
CA THR A 90 -10.41 10.74 -4.84
C THR A 90 -9.10 10.77 -4.06
N PHE A 91 -8.03 11.32 -4.62
CA PHE A 91 -6.75 11.45 -3.95
C PHE A 91 -6.85 12.28 -2.66
N HIS A 92 -7.49 13.45 -2.74
CA HIS A 92 -7.65 14.34 -1.57
C HIS A 92 -8.54 13.73 -0.49
N LEU A 93 -9.65 13.09 -0.88
CA LEU A 93 -10.54 12.40 0.06
C LEU A 93 -9.81 11.23 0.74
N LEU A 94 -9.10 10.42 -0.04
CA LEU A 94 -8.32 9.31 0.47
C LEU A 94 -7.23 9.80 1.42
N PHE A 95 -6.49 10.85 1.05
CA PHE A 95 -5.47 11.44 1.92
C PHE A 95 -6.06 11.91 3.26
N LEU A 96 -7.18 12.62 3.23
CA LEU A 96 -7.84 13.12 4.45
C LEU A 96 -8.29 11.97 5.35
N ILE A 97 -8.91 10.92 4.77
CA ILE A 97 -9.33 9.72 5.50
C ILE A 97 -8.11 9.02 6.12
N LEU A 98 -7.03 8.85 5.36
CA LEU A 98 -5.82 8.18 5.84
C LEU A 98 -5.15 8.97 6.97
N VAL A 99 -5.05 10.30 6.86
CA VAL A 99 -4.53 11.16 7.94
C VAL A 99 -5.38 11.00 9.20
N LEU A 100 -6.70 11.05 9.08
CA LEU A 100 -7.61 10.88 10.21
C LEU A 100 -7.44 9.50 10.86
N LEU A 101 -7.38 8.43 10.05
CA LEU A 101 -7.14 7.07 10.53
C LEU A 101 -5.78 6.90 11.19
N THR A 102 -4.72 7.52 10.65
CA THR A 102 -3.39 7.51 11.25
C THR A 102 -3.40 8.18 12.63
N ILE A 103 -4.03 9.36 12.75
CA ILE A 103 -4.14 10.08 14.03
C ILE A 103 -4.92 9.24 15.05
N ILE A 104 -6.11 8.77 14.67
CA ILE A 104 -6.94 7.91 15.51
C ILE A 104 -6.14 6.67 15.93
N GLY A 105 -5.48 6.01 14.98
CA GLY A 105 -4.64 4.84 15.20
C GLY A 105 -3.53 5.07 16.22
N ILE A 106 -2.84 6.21 16.17
CA ILE A 106 -1.78 6.58 17.12
C ILE A 106 -2.34 6.80 18.53
N LEU A 107 -3.52 7.41 18.64
CA LEU A 107 -4.20 7.68 19.90
C LEU A 107 -4.71 6.39 20.55
N ILE A 108 -5.29 5.48 19.77
CA ILE A 108 -5.80 4.20 20.27
C ILE A 108 -4.73 3.09 20.35
N ALA A 109 -3.51 3.33 19.82
CA ALA A 109 -2.42 2.35 19.83
C ALA A 109 -2.16 1.73 21.23
N PRO A 110 -2.20 2.47 22.36
CA PRO A 110 -2.07 1.87 23.68
C PRO A 110 -3.18 0.87 24.00
N LEU A 111 -4.42 1.14 23.60
CA LEU A 111 -5.57 0.24 23.79
C LEU A 111 -5.44 -1.03 22.95
N ILE A 112 -4.85 -0.93 21.76
CA ILE A 112 -4.57 -2.06 20.88
C ILE A 112 -3.46 -2.95 21.48
N VAL A 113 -2.43 -2.34 22.05
CA VAL A 113 -1.26 -3.04 22.60
C VAL A 113 -1.52 -3.58 24.01
N HIS A 114 -2.39 -2.95 24.79
CA HIS A 114 -2.68 -3.35 26.17
C HIS A 114 -3.10 -4.83 26.34
N PRO A 115 -4.04 -5.39 25.55
CA PRO A 115 -4.46 -6.78 25.67
C PRO A 115 -3.43 -7.78 25.09
N THR A 116 -2.33 -7.32 24.49
CA THR A 116 -1.29 -8.23 24.01
C THR A 116 -0.63 -8.96 25.18
N GLY A 117 -0.32 -10.25 25.00
CA GLY A 117 0.39 -11.06 25.99
C GLY A 117 1.88 -10.71 26.16
N PHE A 118 2.34 -9.59 25.58
CA PHE A 118 3.74 -9.15 25.65
C PHE A 118 4.10 -8.68 27.06
N ASN A 119 5.38 -8.82 27.42
CA ASN A 119 5.91 -8.26 28.67
C ASN A 119 5.94 -6.71 28.60
N ALA A 120 6.24 -6.04 29.72
CA ALA A 120 6.21 -4.58 29.81
C ALA A 120 7.12 -3.89 28.77
N GLU A 121 8.34 -4.39 28.61
CA GLU A 121 9.30 -3.88 27.62
C GLU A 121 8.83 -4.11 26.18
N GLY A 122 8.26 -5.28 25.89
CA GLY A 122 7.68 -5.62 24.60
C GLY A 122 6.48 -4.75 24.24
N LYS A 123 5.62 -4.40 25.21
CA LYS A 123 4.50 -3.48 25.01
C LYS A 123 4.98 -2.06 24.65
N ILE A 124 6.01 -1.56 25.32
CA ILE A 124 6.61 -0.25 25.02
C ILE A 124 7.18 -0.24 23.59
N LEU A 125 7.92 -1.30 23.23
CA LEU A 125 8.50 -1.44 21.89
C LEU A 125 7.42 -1.55 20.81
N THR A 126 6.38 -2.37 21.05
CA THR A 126 5.24 -2.53 20.13
C THR A 126 4.52 -1.21 19.91
N LEU A 127 4.29 -0.44 20.98
CA LEU A 127 3.62 0.85 20.91
C LEU A 127 4.44 1.86 20.08
N GLY A 128 5.75 1.93 20.30
CA GLY A 128 6.65 2.79 19.52
C GLY A 128 6.65 2.41 18.05
N LEU A 129 6.77 1.12 17.75
CA LEU A 129 6.83 0.61 16.38
C LEU A 129 5.50 0.81 15.63
N LEU A 130 4.36 0.52 16.26
CA LEU A 130 3.04 0.73 15.68
C LEU A 130 2.82 2.22 15.33
N ARG A 131 3.16 3.13 16.25
CA ARG A 131 3.04 4.57 16.01
C ARG A 131 3.97 5.06 14.89
N ALA A 132 5.16 4.49 14.76
CA ALA A 132 6.09 4.84 13.68
C ALA A 132 5.63 4.30 12.31
N MET A 133 4.97 3.14 12.26
CA MET A 133 4.52 2.52 11.01
C MET A 133 3.18 3.04 10.50
N LEU A 134 2.32 3.60 11.36
CA LEU A 134 1.01 4.13 10.95
C LEU A 134 1.09 5.29 9.94
N PRO A 135 2.01 6.26 10.03
CA PRO A 135 2.16 7.31 9.01
C PRO A 135 2.56 6.78 7.64
N PHE A 136 3.35 5.71 7.59
CA PHE A 136 3.76 5.07 6.34
C PHE A 136 2.55 4.55 5.52
N MET A 137 1.46 4.17 6.19
CA MET A 137 0.18 3.77 5.57
C MET A 137 -0.35 4.81 4.58
N ILE A 138 -0.18 6.11 4.87
CA ILE A 138 -0.68 7.20 4.03
C ILE A 138 -0.02 7.12 2.65
N PHE A 139 1.31 7.07 2.65
CA PHE A 139 2.12 7.08 1.43
C PHE A 139 1.87 5.85 0.58
N ILE A 140 1.80 4.67 1.21
CA ILE A 140 1.66 3.43 0.45
C ILE A 140 0.27 3.28 -0.19
N CYS A 141 -0.79 3.75 0.48
CA CYS A 141 -2.14 3.73 -0.09
C CYS A 141 -2.28 4.75 -1.23
N LEU A 142 -1.69 5.94 -1.10
CA LEU A 142 -1.66 6.93 -2.17
C LEU A 142 -0.83 6.45 -3.38
N ALA A 143 0.32 5.82 -3.14
CA ALA A 143 1.14 5.23 -4.19
C ALA A 143 0.35 4.15 -4.96
N ALA A 144 -0.43 3.32 -4.27
CA ALA A 144 -1.28 2.32 -4.90
C ALA A 144 -2.39 2.94 -5.76
N LEU A 145 -3.04 4.01 -5.29
CA LEU A 145 -4.02 4.77 -6.09
C LEU A 145 -3.36 5.33 -7.36
N MET A 146 -2.17 5.96 -7.22
CA MET A 146 -1.42 6.51 -8.35
C MET A 146 -1.03 5.41 -9.34
N MET A 147 -0.59 4.25 -8.87
CA MET A 147 -0.32 3.09 -9.73
C MET A 147 -1.57 2.60 -10.47
N GLY A 148 -2.73 2.55 -9.81
CA GLY A 148 -4.00 2.20 -10.44
C GLY A 148 -4.40 3.17 -11.55
N ILE A 149 -4.25 4.49 -11.31
CA ILE A 149 -4.47 5.53 -12.31
C ILE A 149 -3.53 5.33 -13.51
N LEU A 150 -2.25 5.09 -13.25
CA LEU A 150 -1.23 5.00 -14.31
C LEU A 150 -1.38 3.74 -15.17
N ASN A 151 -1.75 2.62 -14.54
CA ASN A 151 -2.14 1.38 -15.24
C ASN A 151 -3.37 1.61 -16.13
N SER A 152 -4.33 2.42 -15.69
CA SER A 152 -5.54 2.76 -16.46
C SER A 152 -5.25 3.53 -17.75
N PHE A 153 -4.15 4.30 -17.79
CA PHE A 153 -3.66 4.95 -19.01
C PHE A 153 -2.91 4.01 -19.98
N GLY A 154 -2.78 2.72 -19.65
CA GLY A 154 -1.97 1.78 -20.43
C GLY A 154 -0.46 2.06 -20.36
N ASN A 155 -0.02 2.91 -19.42
CA ASN A 155 1.37 3.20 -19.13
C ASN A 155 1.85 2.25 -18.03
N PHE A 156 2.15 1.00 -18.40
CA PHE A 156 2.63 -0.03 -17.48
C PHE A 156 4.12 0.14 -17.08
N ALA A 157 4.87 1.02 -17.75
CA ALA A 157 6.30 1.19 -17.50
C ALA A 157 6.59 1.98 -16.22
N VAL A 158 5.88 3.09 -15.98
CA VAL A 158 6.12 3.96 -14.82
C VAL A 158 5.65 3.36 -13.48
N PRO A 159 4.48 2.69 -13.35
CA PRO A 159 4.11 2.02 -12.11
C PRO A 159 4.92 0.75 -11.84
N ALA A 160 5.58 0.17 -12.84
CA ALA A 160 6.51 -0.94 -12.64
C ALA A 160 7.85 -0.52 -12.02
N PHE A 161 8.23 0.76 -12.16
CA PHE A 161 9.42 1.35 -11.53
C PHE A 161 9.11 2.21 -10.29
N ALA A 162 7.83 2.45 -9.97
CA ALA A 162 7.42 3.07 -8.72
C ALA A 162 7.51 1.99 -7.62
N PRO A 163 8.53 2.02 -6.75
CA PRO A 163 8.76 0.94 -5.80
C PRO A 163 7.58 0.87 -4.82
N PRO A 164 6.90 -0.28 -4.67
CA PRO A 164 6.02 -0.51 -3.54
C PRO A 164 6.88 -0.97 -2.37
N LEU A 165 6.99 -0.13 -1.35
CA LEU A 165 7.63 -0.42 -0.06
C LEU A 165 6.89 -1.50 0.75
#